data_AF-A0A3M0LUU2-F1
#
_entry.id   AF-A0A3M0LUU2-F1
#
_cell.length_a   1.000
_cell.length_b   1.000
_cell.length_c   1.000
_cell.angle_alpha   90.00
_cell.angle_beta   90.00
_cell.angle_gamma   90.00
#
_symmetry.space_group_name_H-M   'P 1'
#
loop_
_entity.id
_entity.type
_entity.pdbx_description
1 polymer ?
#
loop_
_entity_poly.entity_id
_entity_poly.type
_entity_poly.pdbx_seq_one_letter_code
_entity_poly.pdbx_strand_id
1 'polypeptide(L)'
;MIKWLQLKNILHNPRFIVFTIIIPICWYILMLNAIPSYTGINYAIFLIACLWGIVGNSVVTFGKRINTGKQYYALKDKTSFYSLGHYLFDQVLLQLILNLIIIMANIIIGVGCSKIKFDDKLIICMLLLSSAGIYSSVIGFTLGMLLQEDTLDELTFFLMLIMMMVISPFELFKQDTFTKWLTNLQKMFPFHYIFSAVNDLLTRQSFVKDLALLCLTFVVTLIPWLIIIWWKDKKGTISAF
;
A
#
# COMPACT_ATOMS: atom_id res chain seq x y z
N MET A 1 24.78 -4.09 0.05
CA MET A 1 25.23 -3.03 0.97
C MET A 1 24.27 -1.84 1.02
N ILE A 2 23.88 -1.25 -0.12
CA ILE A 2 22.97 -0.08 -0.18
C ILE A 2 21.56 -0.40 0.37
N LYS A 3 21.00 -1.57 0.05
CA LYS A 3 19.66 -2.00 0.53
C LYS A 3 19.53 -2.03 2.05
N TRP A 4 20.53 -2.59 2.73
CA TRP A 4 20.55 -2.71 4.19
C TRP A 4 20.65 -1.33 4.86
N LEU A 5 21.51 -0.47 4.32
CA LEU A 5 21.69 0.89 4.85
C LEU A 5 20.42 1.74 4.65
N GLN A 6 19.77 1.62 3.48
CA GLN A 6 18.48 2.25 3.23
C GLN A 6 17.39 1.74 4.18
N LEU A 7 17.26 0.41 4.33
CA LEU A 7 16.31 -0.19 5.27
C LEU A 7 16.56 0.31 6.70
N LYS A 8 17.82 0.31 7.15
CA LYS A 8 18.21 0.80 8.47
C LYS A 8 17.80 2.26 8.65
N ASN A 9 18.06 3.13 7.66
CA ASN A 9 17.69 4.55 7.75
C ASN A 9 16.18 4.76 7.86
N ILE A 10 15.39 3.94 7.18
CA ILE A 10 13.91 4.01 7.24
C ILE A 10 13.41 3.56 8.60
N LEU A 11 13.94 2.44 9.11
CA LEU A 11 13.55 1.90 10.42
C LEU A 11 14.05 2.76 11.59
N HIS A 12 15.06 3.62 11.40
CA HIS A 12 15.48 4.62 12.39
C HIS A 12 14.76 5.96 12.24
N ASN A 13 13.94 6.15 11.20
CA ASN A 13 13.22 7.39 11.01
C ASN A 13 11.99 7.42 11.94
N PRO A 14 11.94 8.34 12.92
CA PRO A 14 10.84 8.37 13.89
C PRO A 14 9.50 8.67 13.22
N ARG A 15 9.48 9.45 12.12
CA ARG A 15 8.24 9.73 11.38
C ARG A 15 7.71 8.46 10.72
N PHE A 16 8.59 7.64 10.14
CA PHE A 16 8.17 6.36 9.57
C PHE A 16 7.54 5.46 10.63
N ILE A 17 8.22 5.26 11.76
CA ILE A 17 7.73 4.42 12.86
C ILE A 17 6.37 4.92 13.36
N VAL A 18 6.24 6.22 13.63
CA VAL A 18 5.01 6.80 14.18
C VAL A 18 3.85 6.70 13.19
N PHE A 19 4.01 7.22 11.97
CA PHE A 19 2.89 7.35 11.04
C PHE A 19 2.54 6.06 10.30
N THR A 20 3.49 5.13 10.18
CA THR A 20 3.32 3.92 9.36
C THR A 20 3.07 2.68 10.19
N ILE A 21 3.59 2.63 11.42
CA ILE A 21 3.48 1.47 12.31
C ILE A 21 2.59 1.79 13.51
N ILE A 22 2.96 2.81 14.30
CA ILE A 22 2.28 3.10 15.57
C ILE A 22 0.83 3.56 15.35
N ILE A 23 0.59 4.55 14.50
CA ILE A 23 -0.77 5.08 14.27
C ILE A 23 -1.73 3.99 13.77
N PRO A 24 -1.40 3.19 12.73
CA PRO A 24 -2.25 2.08 12.32
C PRO A 24 -2.51 1.06 13.43
N ILE A 25 -1.51 0.73 14.26
CA ILE A 25 -1.69 -0.18 15.40
C ILE A 25 -2.61 0.43 16.45
N CYS A 26 -2.42 1.70 16.82
CA CYS A 26 -3.27 2.38 17.79
C CYS A 26 -4.72 2.42 17.31
N TRP A 27 -4.93 2.74 16.03
CA TRP A 27 -6.26 2.71 15.43
C TRP A 27 -6.84 1.29 15.40
N TYR A 28 -6.01 0.28 15.09
CA TYR A 28 -6.44 -1.10 15.07
C TYR A 28 -6.95 -1.57 16.44
N ILE A 29 -6.17 -1.32 17.49
CA ILE A 29 -6.55 -1.63 18.87
C ILE A 29 -7.84 -0.89 19.24
N LEU A 30 -7.94 0.39 18.91
CA LEU A 30 -9.14 1.18 19.18
C LEU A 30 -10.39 0.56 18.54
N MET A 31 -10.30 0.21 17.26
CA MET A 31 -11.44 -0.35 16.51
C MET A 31 -11.82 -1.76 16.98
N LEU A 32 -10.85 -2.60 17.34
CA LEU A 32 -11.13 -3.93 17.92
C LEU A 32 -11.89 -3.86 19.25
N ASN A 33 -11.80 -2.75 19.97
CA ASN A 33 -12.52 -2.52 21.23
C ASN A 33 -13.83 -1.75 21.02
N ALA A 34 -13.90 -0.87 20.02
CA ALA A 34 -15.08 -0.03 19.75
C ALA A 34 -16.21 -0.77 19.02
N ILE A 35 -15.88 -1.79 18.22
CA ILE A 35 -16.83 -2.46 17.33
C ILE A 35 -17.12 -3.89 17.83
N PRO A 36 -18.39 -4.37 17.79
CA PRO A 36 -18.74 -5.73 18.18
C PRO A 36 -17.89 -6.77 17.44
N SER A 37 -17.17 -7.59 18.18
CA SER A 37 -16.14 -8.49 17.65
C SER A 37 -16.74 -9.79 17.11
N TYR A 38 -16.62 -10.01 15.80
CA TYR A 38 -16.83 -11.29 15.12
C TYR A 38 -15.77 -11.49 14.03
N THR A 39 -15.60 -12.72 13.52
CA THR A 39 -14.47 -13.05 12.62
C THR A 39 -14.40 -12.15 11.38
N GLY A 40 -15.52 -11.93 10.68
CA GLY A 40 -15.56 -11.10 9.48
C GLY A 40 -15.09 -9.66 9.74
N ILE A 41 -15.64 -9.00 10.76
CA ILE A 41 -15.27 -7.62 11.08
C ILE A 41 -13.84 -7.51 11.63
N ASN A 42 -13.36 -8.49 12.40
CA ASN A 42 -11.99 -8.48 12.91
C ASN A 42 -10.97 -8.50 11.78
N TYR A 43 -11.23 -9.33 10.75
CA TYR A 43 -10.41 -9.37 9.54
C TYR A 43 -10.54 -8.08 8.72
N ALA A 44 -11.75 -7.51 8.60
CA ALA A 44 -11.93 -6.23 7.91
C ALA A 44 -11.14 -5.10 8.59
N ILE A 45 -11.25 -4.95 9.91
CA ILE A 45 -10.49 -3.94 10.67
C ILE A 45 -8.97 -4.17 10.51
N PHE A 46 -8.52 -5.42 10.57
CA PHE A 46 -7.11 -5.77 10.32
C PHE A 46 -6.63 -5.36 8.92
N LEU A 47 -7.43 -5.64 7.89
CA LEU A 47 -7.11 -5.25 6.51
C LEU A 47 -7.02 -3.72 6.39
N ILE A 48 -7.95 -2.97 6.99
CA ILE A 48 -7.91 -1.50 6.98
C ILE A 48 -6.63 -0.99 7.63
N ALA A 49 -6.28 -1.51 8.82
CA ALA A 49 -5.08 -1.09 9.54
C ALA A 49 -3.79 -1.38 8.72
N CYS A 50 -3.70 -2.58 8.11
CA CYS A 50 -2.57 -2.92 7.26
C CYS A 50 -2.51 -2.03 6.02
N LEU A 51 -3.63 -1.86 5.32
CA LEU A 51 -3.68 -1.05 4.10
C LEU A 51 -3.38 0.42 4.38
N TRP A 52 -3.77 0.96 5.54
CA TRP A 52 -3.42 2.32 5.94
C TRP A 52 -1.90 2.49 6.02
N GLY A 53 -1.23 1.61 6.77
CA GLY A 53 0.24 1.61 6.88
C GLY A 53 0.92 1.39 5.53
N ILE A 54 0.44 0.40 4.75
CA ILE A 54 1.02 0.05 3.45
C ILE A 54 0.90 1.20 2.45
N VAL A 55 -0.26 1.85 2.33
CA VAL A 55 -0.46 2.98 1.42
C VAL A 55 0.37 4.19 1.88
N GLY A 56 0.38 4.49 3.18
CA GLY A 56 1.22 5.57 3.74
C GLY A 56 2.71 5.37 3.46
N ASN A 57 3.19 4.14 3.61
CA ASN A 57 4.56 3.78 3.27
C ASN A 57 4.81 3.89 1.76
N SER A 58 3.97 3.25 0.96
CA SER A 58 4.20 3.02 -0.48
C SER A 58 3.94 4.25 -1.35
N VAL A 59 3.05 5.13 -0.93
CA VAL A 59 2.73 6.36 -1.68
C VAL A 59 3.55 7.53 -1.14
N VAL A 60 3.44 7.82 0.16
CA VAL A 60 4.03 9.03 0.75
C VAL A 60 5.52 8.86 1.00
N THR A 61 5.88 7.91 1.88
CA THR A 61 7.27 7.77 2.33
C THR A 61 8.18 7.33 1.19
N PHE A 62 7.72 6.37 0.39
CA PHE A 62 8.45 5.88 -0.76
C PHE A 62 8.52 6.94 -1.86
N GLY A 63 7.40 7.62 -2.19
CA GLY A 63 7.40 8.69 -3.18
C GLY A 63 8.39 9.80 -2.82
N LYS A 64 8.40 10.25 -1.56
CA LYS A 64 9.37 11.24 -1.08
C LYS A 64 10.81 10.75 -1.19
N ARG A 65 11.07 9.48 -0.87
CA ARG A 65 12.41 8.89 -1.01
C ARG A 65 12.88 8.83 -2.45
N ILE A 66 12.00 8.49 -3.39
CA ILE A 66 12.30 8.55 -4.82
C ILE A 66 12.60 10.00 -5.23
N ASN A 67 11.81 10.96 -4.73
CA ASN A 67 12.00 12.37 -5.02
C ASN A 67 13.34 12.92 -4.55
N THR A 68 13.73 12.67 -3.30
CA THR A 68 15.02 13.11 -2.76
C THR A 68 16.18 12.31 -3.37
N GLY A 69 15.96 11.04 -3.70
CA GLY A 69 16.97 10.14 -4.26
C GLY A 69 17.26 10.32 -5.74
N LYS A 70 16.40 11.01 -6.50
CA LYS A 70 16.51 11.11 -7.97
C LYS A 70 17.80 11.79 -8.43
N GLN A 71 18.24 12.87 -7.78
CA GLN A 71 19.49 13.57 -8.12
C GLN A 71 20.74 12.73 -7.81
N TYR A 72 20.67 11.91 -6.76
CA TYR A 72 21.76 10.98 -6.45
C TYR A 72 21.82 9.83 -7.46
N TYR A 73 20.66 9.33 -7.89
CA TYR A 73 20.57 8.33 -8.95
C TYR A 73 21.14 8.87 -10.27
N ALA A 74 20.79 10.09 -10.67
CA ALA A 74 21.30 10.80 -11.83
C ALA A 74 22.83 10.81 -11.95
N LEU A 75 23.47 11.18 -10.83
CA LEU A 75 24.93 11.25 -10.73
C LEU A 75 25.54 9.86 -10.82
N LYS A 76 24.87 8.86 -10.24
CA LYS A 76 25.36 7.48 -10.19
C LYS A 76 25.21 6.76 -11.53
N ASP A 77 24.14 7.01 -12.28
CA ASP A 77 23.94 6.51 -13.64
C ASP A 77 25.04 7.04 -14.58
N LYS A 78 25.43 8.32 -14.42
CA LYS A 78 26.52 8.94 -15.20
C LYS A 78 27.93 8.47 -14.83
N THR A 79 28.11 7.89 -13.64
CA THR A 79 29.44 7.54 -13.09
C THR A 79 29.67 6.05 -12.88
N SER A 80 28.65 5.21 -13.02
CA SER A 80 28.74 3.77 -12.78
C SER A 80 27.79 2.96 -13.69
N PHE A 81 28.04 1.67 -13.89
CA PHE A 81 27.16 0.74 -14.62
C PHE A 81 25.85 0.39 -13.89
N TYR A 82 25.37 1.26 -12.99
CA TYR A 82 24.18 1.00 -12.18
C TYR A 82 22.91 1.40 -12.95
N SER A 83 22.37 0.46 -13.72
CA SER A 83 21.16 0.68 -14.54
C SER A 83 19.89 0.97 -13.73
N LEU A 84 18.92 1.64 -14.36
CA LEU A 84 17.59 1.91 -13.82
C LEU A 84 16.84 0.65 -13.39
N GLY A 85 16.98 -0.45 -14.15
CA GLY A 85 16.33 -1.72 -13.82
C GLY A 85 16.79 -2.31 -12.47
N HIS A 86 18.09 -2.22 -12.18
CA HIS A 86 18.63 -2.66 -10.89
C HIS A 86 18.16 -1.75 -9.74
N TYR A 87 18.08 -0.44 -9.98
CA TYR A 87 17.52 0.48 -8.99
C TYR A 87 16.06 0.17 -8.66
N LEU A 88 15.23 0.00 -9.69
CA LEU A 88 13.81 -0.34 -9.53
C LEU A 88 13.62 -1.66 -8.78
N PHE A 89 14.38 -2.68 -9.13
CA PHE A 89 14.35 -3.97 -8.45
C PHE A 89 14.72 -3.84 -6.97
N ASP A 90 15.76 -3.05 -6.67
CA ASP A 90 16.21 -2.79 -5.30
C ASP A 90 15.13 -2.08 -4.49
N GLN A 91 14.44 -1.09 -5.08
CA GLN A 91 13.35 -0.37 -4.43
C GLN A 91 12.13 -1.25 -4.19
N VAL A 92 11.70 -2.05 -5.18
CA VAL A 92 10.57 -2.99 -5.03
C VAL A 92 10.84 -3.99 -3.91
N LEU A 93 12.05 -4.57 -3.86
CA LEU A 93 12.41 -5.54 -2.82
C LEU A 93 12.39 -4.90 -1.42
N LEU A 94 12.92 -3.68 -1.29
CA LEU A 94 12.90 -2.96 -0.03
C LEU A 94 11.47 -2.62 0.40
N GLN A 95 10.61 -2.26 -0.56
CA GLN A 95 9.22 -1.93 -0.29
C GLN A 95 8.39 -3.15 0.12
N LEU A 96 8.66 -4.32 -0.47
CA LEU A 96 8.11 -5.60 -0.02
C LEU A 96 8.47 -5.90 1.43
N ILE A 97 9.75 -5.72 1.80
CA ILE A 97 10.21 -5.94 3.19
C ILE A 97 9.47 -5.00 4.15
N LEU A 98 9.37 -3.71 3.83
CA LEU A 98 8.68 -2.75 4.69
C LEU A 98 7.19 -3.07 4.84
N ASN A 99 6.53 -3.44 3.75
CA ASN A 99 5.11 -3.82 3.79
C ASN A 99 4.90 -5.09 4.63
N LEU A 100 5.80 -6.07 4.54
CA LEU A 100 5.78 -7.23 5.42
C LEU A 100 5.98 -6.85 6.89
N ILE A 101 6.87 -5.91 7.21
CA ILE A 101 7.04 -5.43 8.59
C ILE A 101 5.73 -4.82 9.12
N ILE A 102 5.04 -3.99 8.32
CA ILE A 102 3.76 -3.38 8.69
C ILE A 102 2.70 -4.47 8.94
N ILE A 103 2.61 -5.46 8.06
CA ILE A 103 1.66 -6.57 8.18
C ILE A 103 1.97 -7.38 9.44
N MET A 104 3.23 -7.76 9.66
CA MET A 104 3.65 -8.54 10.83
C MET A 104 3.37 -7.80 12.14
N ALA A 105 3.60 -6.48 12.19
CA ALA A 105 3.30 -5.68 13.36
C ALA A 105 1.79 -5.72 13.70
N ASN A 106 0.91 -5.63 12.70
CA ASN A 106 -0.54 -5.76 12.91
C ASN A 106 -0.96 -7.19 13.26
N ILE A 107 -0.32 -8.22 12.71
CA ILE A 107 -0.58 -9.63 13.06
C ILE A 107 -0.29 -9.88 14.54
N ILE A 108 0.85 -9.39 15.05
CA ILE A 108 1.23 -9.55 16.46
C ILE A 108 0.12 -9.01 17.38
N ILE A 109 -0.44 -7.84 17.04
CA ILE A 109 -1.53 -7.22 17.79
C ILE A 109 -2.83 -8.02 17.66
N GLY A 110 -3.22 -8.41 16.45
CA GLY A 110 -4.45 -9.15 16.20
C GLY A 110 -4.49 -10.53 16.87
N VAL A 111 -3.35 -11.22 16.87
CA VAL A 111 -3.16 -12.50 17.57
C VAL A 111 -3.06 -12.27 19.08
N GLY A 112 -2.32 -11.26 19.54
CA GLY A 112 -2.20 -10.91 20.96
C GLY A 112 -3.54 -10.57 21.62
N CYS A 113 -4.43 -9.90 20.89
CA CYS A 113 -5.80 -9.62 21.34
C CYS A 113 -6.77 -10.81 21.15
N SER A 114 -6.29 -11.97 20.67
CA SER A 114 -7.12 -13.15 20.36
C SER A 114 -8.25 -12.88 19.36
N LYS A 115 -8.08 -11.89 18.47
CA LYS A 115 -9.08 -11.50 17.47
C LYS A 115 -8.86 -12.16 16.11
N ILE A 116 -7.62 -12.57 15.83
CA ILE A 116 -7.19 -13.26 14.61
C ILE A 116 -6.42 -14.52 15.01
N LYS A 117 -6.59 -15.59 14.22
CA LYS A 117 -5.83 -16.84 14.36
C LYS A 117 -4.77 -16.91 13.27
N PHE A 118 -3.63 -17.48 13.61
CA PHE A 118 -2.58 -17.76 12.64
C PHE A 118 -2.95 -19.05 11.89
N ASP A 119 -3.57 -18.90 10.72
CA ASP A 119 -4.05 -19.99 9.86
C ASP A 119 -3.73 -19.73 8.38
N ASP A 120 -4.10 -20.67 7.50
CA ASP A 120 -3.89 -20.55 6.05
C ASP A 120 -4.57 -19.31 5.45
N LYS A 121 -5.67 -18.85 6.06
CA LYS A 121 -6.39 -17.67 5.60
C LYS A 121 -5.58 -16.40 5.84
N LEU A 122 -4.90 -16.33 6.97
CA LEU A 122 -4.00 -15.22 7.28
C LEU A 122 -2.85 -15.14 6.27
N ILE A 123 -2.29 -16.28 5.84
CA ILE A 123 -1.24 -16.32 4.80
C ILE A 123 -1.76 -15.74 3.49
N ILE A 124 -2.97 -16.10 3.06
CA ILE A 124 -3.60 -15.52 1.87
C ILE A 124 -3.82 -14.01 2.04
N CYS A 125 -4.25 -13.56 3.22
CA CYS A 125 -4.38 -12.13 3.51
C CYS A 125 -3.03 -11.40 3.39
N MET A 126 -1.93 -11.99 3.88
CA MET A 126 -0.59 -11.42 3.74
C MET A 126 -0.18 -11.25 2.28
N LEU A 127 -0.49 -12.24 1.42
CA LEU A 127 -0.20 -12.17 -0.01
C LEU A 127 -1.02 -11.06 -0.71
N LEU A 128 -2.31 -10.96 -0.39
CA LEU A 128 -3.18 -9.90 -0.92
C LEU A 128 -2.76 -8.50 -0.47
N LEU A 129 -2.37 -8.35 0.80
CA LEU A 129 -1.86 -7.07 1.32
C LEU A 129 -0.51 -6.71 0.68
N SER A 130 0.37 -7.70 0.46
CA SER A 130 1.66 -7.48 -0.20
C SER A 130 1.47 -7.03 -1.65
N SER A 131 0.52 -7.61 -2.40
CA SER A 131 0.20 -7.16 -3.75
C SER A 131 -0.34 -5.73 -3.76
N ALA A 132 -1.20 -5.36 -2.81
CA ALA A 132 -1.68 -3.99 -2.62
C ALA A 132 -0.53 -3.00 -2.36
N GLY A 133 0.48 -3.45 -1.64
CA GLY A 133 1.72 -2.71 -1.43
C GLY A 133 2.47 -2.45 -2.72
N ILE A 134 2.67 -3.46 -3.56
CA ILE A 134 3.30 -3.28 -4.89
C ILE A 134 2.51 -2.28 -5.73
N TYR A 135 1.19 -2.43 -5.81
CA TYR A 135 0.30 -1.50 -6.52
C TYR A 135 0.51 -0.05 -6.08
N SER A 136 0.46 0.18 -4.77
CA SER A 136 0.61 1.51 -4.18
C SER A 136 2.01 2.07 -4.41
N SER A 137 3.02 1.21 -4.51
CA SER A 137 4.41 1.59 -4.75
C SER A 137 4.61 2.12 -6.17
N VAL A 138 3.90 1.58 -7.17
CA VAL A 138 3.95 2.12 -8.54
C VAL A 138 3.43 3.55 -8.58
N ILE A 139 2.36 3.83 -7.84
CA ILE A 139 1.80 5.19 -7.71
C ILE A 139 2.82 6.11 -7.02
N GLY A 140 3.34 5.70 -5.86
CA GLY A 140 4.34 6.49 -5.12
C GLY A 140 5.60 6.75 -5.93
N PHE A 141 6.11 5.74 -6.64
CA PHE A 141 7.25 5.87 -7.54
C PHE A 141 7.01 6.93 -8.62
N THR A 142 5.85 6.85 -9.28
CA THR A 142 5.49 7.78 -10.36
C THR A 142 5.42 9.21 -9.84
N LEU A 143 4.73 9.44 -8.71
CA LEU A 143 4.64 10.77 -8.10
C LEU A 143 6.02 11.29 -7.67
N GLY A 144 6.82 10.44 -7.03
CA GLY A 144 8.17 10.77 -6.58
C GLY A 144 9.10 11.21 -7.70
N MET A 145 8.99 10.59 -8.88
CA MET A 145 9.78 10.99 -10.05
C MET A 145 9.28 12.30 -10.69
N LEU A 146 7.96 12.50 -10.74
CA LEU A 146 7.36 13.55 -11.57
C LEU A 146 7.33 14.92 -10.90
N LEU A 147 7.08 14.95 -9.59
CA LEU A 147 6.77 16.19 -8.88
C LEU A 147 8.02 16.84 -8.28
N GLN A 148 7.90 18.11 -7.96
CA GLN A 148 8.84 18.79 -7.05
C GLN A 148 8.49 18.42 -5.60
N GLU A 149 9.42 18.63 -4.67
CA GLU A 149 9.26 18.18 -3.28
C GLU A 149 8.01 18.79 -2.61
N ASP A 150 7.82 20.10 -2.74
CA ASP A 150 6.68 20.80 -2.12
C ASP A 150 5.33 20.29 -2.66
N THR A 151 5.20 20.20 -3.99
CA THR A 151 3.97 19.69 -4.63
C THR A 151 3.71 18.21 -4.30
N LEU A 152 4.78 17.42 -4.12
CA LEU A 152 4.66 16.02 -3.76
C LEU A 152 4.08 15.86 -2.36
N ASP A 153 4.56 16.62 -1.39
CA ASP A 153 4.08 16.56 -0.01
C ASP A 153 2.59 16.90 0.07
N GLU A 154 2.13 17.95 -0.63
CA GLU A 154 0.72 18.34 -0.68
C GLU A 154 -0.15 17.28 -1.37
N LEU A 155 0.24 16.84 -2.57
CA LEU A 155 -0.58 15.90 -3.35
C LEU A 155 -0.66 14.53 -2.69
N THR A 156 0.44 14.03 -2.11
CA THR A 156 0.44 12.71 -1.45
C THR A 156 -0.40 12.72 -0.18
N PHE A 157 -0.50 13.86 0.51
CA PHE A 157 -1.45 14.03 1.62
C PHE A 157 -2.91 13.94 1.15
N PHE A 158 -3.31 14.69 0.12
CA PHE A 158 -4.67 14.61 -0.41
C PHE A 158 -5.00 13.21 -0.97
N LEU A 159 -4.04 12.60 -1.66
CA LEU A 159 -4.19 11.26 -2.20
C LEU A 159 -4.36 10.23 -1.09
N MET A 160 -3.65 10.36 0.03
CA MET A 160 -3.84 9.52 1.22
C MET A 160 -5.27 9.60 1.73
N LEU A 161 -5.84 10.80 1.87
CA LEU A 161 -7.22 10.96 2.33
C LEU A 161 -8.23 10.25 1.41
N ILE A 162 -8.05 10.39 0.10
CA ILE A 162 -8.88 9.71 -0.90
C ILE A 162 -8.70 8.19 -0.80
N MET A 163 -7.46 7.72 -0.71
CA MET A 163 -7.16 6.29 -0.60
C MET A 163 -7.74 5.67 0.68
N MET A 164 -7.75 6.39 1.81
CA MET A 164 -8.39 5.89 3.03
C MET A 164 -9.91 5.74 2.87
N MET A 165 -10.55 6.64 2.13
CA MET A 165 -11.97 6.47 1.78
C MET A 165 -12.17 5.29 0.83
N VAL A 166 -11.28 5.05 -0.12
CA VAL A 166 -11.38 3.91 -1.03
C VAL A 166 -11.13 2.58 -0.32
N ILE A 167 -10.20 2.54 0.63
CA ILE A 167 -9.83 1.35 1.40
C ILE A 167 -10.94 0.94 2.38
N SER A 168 -11.62 1.90 3.02
CA SER A 168 -12.54 1.61 4.12
C SER A 168 -13.87 1.00 3.62
N PRO A 169 -14.22 -0.25 3.95
CA PRO A 169 -15.45 -0.88 3.48
C PRO A 169 -16.69 -0.35 4.23
N PHE A 170 -17.18 0.83 3.87
CA PHE A 170 -18.24 1.56 4.60
C PHE A 170 -19.53 0.76 4.75
N GLU A 171 -19.91 -0.04 3.76
CA GLU A 171 -21.11 -0.88 3.79
C GLU A 171 -21.08 -1.94 4.90
N LEU A 172 -19.90 -2.35 5.38
CA LEU A 172 -19.76 -3.24 6.54
C LEU A 172 -20.13 -2.56 7.87
N PHE A 173 -19.99 -1.24 7.95
CA PHE A 173 -20.26 -0.47 9.16
C PHE A 173 -21.69 0.09 9.17
N LYS A 174 -22.20 0.50 8.01
CA LYS A 174 -23.56 1.04 7.87
C LYS A 174 -24.11 0.77 6.48
N GLN A 175 -25.33 0.24 6.41
CA GLN A 175 -26.02 0.01 5.13
C GLN A 175 -27.08 1.08 4.91
N ASP A 176 -26.74 2.12 4.15
CA ASP A 176 -27.67 3.16 3.71
C ASP A 176 -27.44 3.53 2.25
N THR A 177 -28.24 4.44 1.72
CA THR A 177 -28.15 4.86 0.30
C THR A 177 -26.79 5.48 -0.03
N PHE A 178 -26.20 6.21 0.92
CA PHE A 178 -24.93 6.88 0.73
C PHE A 178 -23.78 5.87 0.71
N THR A 179 -23.76 4.90 1.64
CA THR A 179 -22.72 3.87 1.67
C THR A 179 -22.79 2.96 0.44
N LYS A 180 -23.98 2.65 -0.08
CA LYS A 180 -24.13 1.93 -1.36
C LYS A 180 -23.56 2.70 -2.54
N TRP A 181 -23.84 4.01 -2.63
CA TRP A 181 -23.26 4.86 -3.66
C TRP A 181 -21.72 4.89 -3.56
N LEU A 182 -21.20 5.05 -2.34
CA LEU A 182 -19.76 5.08 -2.09
C LEU A 182 -19.10 3.73 -2.41
N THR A 183 -19.73 2.61 -2.06
CA THR A 183 -19.22 1.28 -2.40
C THR A 183 -19.22 1.02 -3.91
N ASN A 184 -20.16 1.59 -4.67
CA ASN A 184 -20.10 1.54 -6.13
C ASN A 184 -18.87 2.28 -6.70
N LEU A 185 -18.45 3.39 -6.08
CA LEU A 185 -17.17 4.03 -6.43
C LEU A 185 -15.98 3.16 -6.03
N GLN A 186 -16.02 2.55 -4.84
CA GLN A 186 -14.94 1.69 -4.35
C GLN A 186 -14.68 0.47 -5.26
N LYS A 187 -15.72 -0.07 -5.90
CA LYS A 187 -15.61 -1.17 -6.89
C LYS A 187 -14.75 -0.84 -8.10
N MET A 188 -14.46 0.44 -8.35
CA MET A 188 -13.52 0.85 -9.41
C MET A 188 -12.05 0.62 -9.02
N PHE A 189 -11.78 0.39 -7.74
CA PHE A 189 -10.44 0.28 -7.19
C PHE A 189 -10.16 -1.13 -6.69
N PRO A 190 -8.89 -1.56 -6.74
CA PRO A 190 -8.53 -2.92 -6.38
C PRO A 190 -8.72 -3.25 -4.89
N PHE A 191 -8.62 -2.25 -4.01
CA PHE A 191 -8.76 -2.46 -2.57
C PHE A 191 -10.11 -3.09 -2.19
N HIS A 192 -11.20 -2.74 -2.89
CA HIS A 192 -12.51 -3.35 -2.66
C HIS A 192 -12.50 -4.87 -2.84
N TYR A 193 -11.84 -5.35 -3.89
CA TYR A 193 -11.75 -6.79 -4.19
C TYR A 193 -10.83 -7.54 -3.24
N ILE A 194 -9.93 -6.87 -2.51
CA ILE A 194 -9.19 -7.48 -1.41
C ILE A 194 -10.15 -7.83 -0.26
N PHE A 195 -11.03 -6.90 0.12
CA PHE A 195 -12.03 -7.16 1.16
C PHE A 195 -13.01 -8.25 0.73
N SER A 196 -13.48 -8.19 -0.51
CA SER A 196 -14.39 -9.21 -1.07
C SER A 196 -13.73 -10.59 -1.05
N ALA A 197 -12.49 -10.71 -1.56
CA ALA A 197 -11.77 -11.98 -1.59
C ALA A 197 -11.54 -12.57 -0.19
N VAL A 198 -11.22 -11.73 0.80
CA VAL A 198 -11.05 -12.18 2.18
C VAL A 198 -12.40 -12.58 2.80
N ASN A 199 -13.47 -11.85 2.51
CA ASN A 199 -14.81 -12.22 2.98
C ASN A 199 -15.26 -13.57 2.39
N ASP A 200 -15.04 -13.80 1.10
CA ASP A 200 -15.34 -15.08 0.44
C ASP A 200 -14.50 -16.22 1.02
N LEU A 201 -13.21 -15.96 1.28
CA LEU A 201 -12.32 -16.91 1.96
C LEU A 201 -12.80 -17.26 3.38
N LEU A 202 -13.32 -16.29 4.12
CA LEU A 202 -13.85 -16.51 5.47
C LEU A 202 -15.16 -17.31 5.45
N THR A 203 -16.02 -17.06 4.46
CA THR A 203 -17.33 -17.71 4.28
C THR A 203 -17.27 -19.04 3.50
N ARG A 204 -16.06 -19.50 3.13
CA ARG A 204 -15.80 -20.72 2.33
C ARG A 204 -16.43 -20.69 0.94
N GLN A 205 -16.60 -19.49 0.38
CA GLN A 205 -17.02 -19.30 -1.02
C GLN A 205 -15.81 -19.25 -1.95
N SER A 206 -16.06 -19.38 -3.25
CA SER A 206 -15.01 -19.31 -4.26
C SER A 206 -14.56 -17.86 -4.47
N PHE A 207 -13.39 -17.51 -3.94
CA PHE A 207 -12.75 -16.20 -4.09
C PHE A 207 -12.08 -15.96 -5.46
N VAL A 208 -12.17 -16.91 -6.40
CA VAL A 208 -11.53 -16.84 -7.74
C VAL A 208 -12.04 -15.64 -8.54
N LYS A 209 -13.35 -15.35 -8.46
CA LYS A 209 -13.97 -14.21 -9.14
C LYS A 209 -13.37 -12.90 -8.64
N ASP A 210 -13.23 -12.78 -7.32
CA ASP A 210 -12.69 -11.58 -6.68
C ASP A 210 -11.21 -11.39 -7.00
N LEU A 211 -10.43 -12.47 -7.07
CA LEU A 211 -9.05 -12.40 -7.57
C LEU A 211 -8.97 -11.93 -9.02
N ALA A 212 -9.85 -12.42 -9.90
CA ALA A 212 -9.87 -11.99 -11.29
C ALA A 212 -10.20 -10.49 -11.41
N LEU A 213 -11.19 -10.02 -10.64
CA LEU A 213 -11.57 -8.60 -10.60
C LEU A 213 -10.48 -7.73 -9.95
N LEU A 214 -9.78 -8.26 -8.94
CA LEU A 214 -8.60 -7.62 -8.35
C LEU A 214 -7.51 -7.43 -9.41
N CYS A 215 -7.15 -8.48 -10.16
CA CYS A 215 -6.16 -8.40 -11.23
C CYS A 215 -6.58 -7.43 -12.35
N LEU A 216 -7.85 -7.49 -12.78
CA LEU A 216 -8.39 -6.60 -13.80
C LEU A 216 -8.29 -5.14 -13.37
N THR A 217 -8.77 -4.82 -12.17
CA THR A 217 -8.73 -3.45 -11.64
C THR A 217 -7.30 -2.98 -11.38
N PHE A 218 -6.40 -3.84 -10.88
CA PHE A 218 -4.97 -3.57 -10.79
C PHE A 218 -4.41 -3.07 -12.12
N VAL A 219 -4.64 -3.82 -13.20
CA VAL A 219 -4.11 -3.48 -14.52
C VAL A 219 -4.73 -2.17 -15.01
N VAL A 220 -6.06 -2.07 -14.99
CA VAL A 220 -6.78 -0.91 -15.53
C VAL A 220 -6.39 0.39 -14.81
N THR A 221 -6.29 0.38 -13.48
CA THR A 221 -5.96 1.60 -12.72
C THR A 221 -4.48 1.93 -12.73
N LEU A 222 -3.59 0.97 -13.03
CA LEU A 222 -2.15 1.22 -13.21
C LEU A 222 -1.78 1.72 -14.61
N ILE A 223 -2.57 1.44 -15.65
CA ILE A 223 -2.29 1.87 -17.03
C ILE A 223 -1.93 3.36 -17.13
N PRO A 224 -2.70 4.30 -16.54
CA PRO A 224 -2.36 5.73 -16.62
C PRO A 224 -0.96 6.03 -16.05
N TRP A 225 -0.62 5.43 -14.91
CA TRP A 225 0.68 5.62 -14.25
C TRP A 225 1.82 5.08 -15.10
N LEU A 226 1.65 3.88 -15.67
CA LEU A 226 2.65 3.24 -16.51
C LEU A 226 2.87 4.01 -17.83
N ILE A 227 1.81 4.54 -18.45
CA ILE A 227 1.91 5.39 -19.65
C ILE A 227 2.73 6.65 -19.34
N ILE A 228 2.50 7.29 -18.19
CA ILE A 228 3.24 8.49 -17.80
C ILE A 228 4.73 8.17 -17.61
N ILE A 229 5.06 7.06 -16.95
CA ILE A 229 6.45 6.60 -16.79
C ILE A 229 7.09 6.39 -18.18
N TRP A 230 6.44 5.63 -19.05
CA TRP A 230 6.97 5.30 -20.38
C TRP A 230 7.20 6.55 -21.24
N TRP A 231 6.26 7.51 -21.21
CA TRP A 231 6.40 8.74 -21.98
C TRP A 231 7.57 9.61 -21.52
N LYS A 232 7.80 9.68 -20.21
CA LYS A 232 8.95 10.41 -19.64
C LYS A 232 10.29 9.71 -19.91
N ASP A 233 10.31 8.38 -19.94
CA ASP A 233 11.49 7.61 -20.31
C ASP A 233 11.90 7.90 -21.76
N LYS A 234 10.95 7.81 -22.69
CA LYS A 234 11.17 8.06 -24.12
C LYS A 234 11.64 9.48 -24.44
N LYS A 235 11.23 10.48 -23.64
CA LYS A 235 11.71 11.86 -23.76
C LYS A 235 13.13 12.07 -23.23
N GLY A 236 13.80 11.01 -22.78
CA GLY A 236 15.11 11.07 -22.15
C GLY A 236 15.09 11.82 -20.82
N THR A 237 13.90 12.12 -20.28
CA THR A 237 13.80 12.90 -19.04
C THR A 237 14.10 12.02 -17.83
N ILE A 238 13.75 10.73 -17.83
CA ILE A 238 14.12 9.82 -16.71
C ILE A 238 15.63 9.56 -16.66
N SER A 239 16.32 9.55 -17.81
CA SER A 239 17.79 9.43 -17.93
C SER A 239 18.55 10.76 -17.87
N ALA A 240 17.86 11.89 -18.01
CA ALA A 240 18.45 13.24 -17.91
C ALA A 240 18.21 13.89 -16.54
N PHE A 241 17.36 13.29 -15.69
CA PHE A 241 17.28 13.64 -14.28
C PHE A 241 18.51 13.18 -13.54
#